data_AF-A0A0W0R0Z3-F1
#
_entry.id   AF-A0A0W0R0Z3-F1
#
_cell.length_a   1.000
_cell.length_b   1.000
_cell.length_c   1.000
_cell.angle_alpha   90.00
_cell.angle_beta   90.00
_cell.angle_gamma   90.00
#
_symmetry.space_group_name_H-M   'P 1'
#
loop_
_entity.id
_entity.type
_entity.pdbx_description
1 polymer ?
#
loop_
_entity_poly.entity_id
_entity_poly.type
_entity_poly.pdbx_seq_one_letter_code
_entity_poly.pdbx_strand_id
1 'polypeptide(L)'
;MKNIAALRWLPRGKLKPPVIQYMLLDDQLEYLIYPKEIEVINLKKDIYKIFFEIENVIAAEPLEVYYKSITVSYGMHRSDSLKFHRLIKKILRRKGLTKINNRTVSLLKKEQLKKFKNALYLMDIDCKAKGNAFIAHLWTIGLKATRKQVDEAIKKIWKSRYGIKRLNKELSEKYAEFYSLL
;
A
#
# COMPACT_ATOMS: atom_id res chain seq x y z
N MET A 1 4.99 8.96 15.67
CA MET A 1 3.84 8.53 14.85
C MET A 1 4.12 8.94 13.41
N LYS A 2 3.78 8.14 12.40
CA LYS A 2 4.21 8.38 11.02
C LYS A 2 3.10 8.02 10.03
N ASN A 3 2.85 8.93 9.10
CA ASN A 3 1.95 8.72 7.98
C ASN A 3 2.59 7.77 6.96
N ILE A 4 1.79 6.95 6.31
CA ILE A 4 2.22 5.88 5.42
C ILE A 4 1.62 6.09 4.03
N ALA A 5 2.46 6.51 3.08
CA ALA A 5 2.11 6.51 1.67
C ALA A 5 2.42 5.15 1.04
N ALA A 6 1.44 4.58 0.34
CA ALA A 6 1.62 3.37 -0.46
C ALA A 6 1.40 3.70 -1.93
N LEU A 7 2.36 3.36 -2.80
CA LEU A 7 2.29 3.58 -4.25
C LEU A 7 2.49 2.26 -5.02
N ARG A 8 1.80 2.10 -6.14
CA ARG A 8 1.96 0.94 -7.02
C ARG A 8 1.93 1.35 -8.47
N TRP A 9 2.99 0.97 -9.19
CA TRP A 9 3.01 1.02 -10.65
C TRP A 9 2.26 -0.18 -11.22
N LEU A 10 1.30 0.08 -12.10
CA LEU A 10 0.57 -0.95 -12.83
C LEU A 10 0.61 -0.65 -14.34
N PRO A 11 1.40 -1.40 -15.14
CA PRO A 11 1.32 -1.30 -16.57
C PRO A 11 -0.04 -1.84 -17.03
N ARG A 12 -0.63 -1.18 -18.02
CA ARG A 12 -1.81 -1.66 -18.72
C ARG A 12 -1.40 -2.16 -20.10
N GLY A 13 -2.34 -2.79 -20.80
CA GLY A 13 -2.11 -3.37 -22.14
C GLY A 13 -1.54 -2.36 -23.14
N LYS A 14 -1.08 -2.81 -24.31
CA LYS A 14 -0.31 -2.01 -25.28
C LYS A 14 -0.94 -0.66 -25.64
N LEU A 15 -2.27 -0.59 -25.66
CA LEU A 15 -3.06 0.59 -26.05
C LEU A 15 -3.52 1.47 -24.89
N LYS A 16 -3.25 1.09 -23.64
CA LYS A 16 -3.68 1.84 -22.45
C LYS A 16 -2.48 2.43 -21.72
N PRO A 17 -2.54 3.69 -21.27
CA PRO A 17 -1.48 4.26 -20.46
C PRO A 17 -1.30 3.44 -19.18
N PRO A 18 -0.08 3.31 -18.66
CA PRO A 18 0.12 2.75 -17.33
C PRO A 18 -0.56 3.62 -16.28
N VAL A 19 -0.80 3.06 -15.10
CA VAL A 19 -1.43 3.78 -13.99
C VAL A 19 -0.54 3.73 -12.74
N ILE A 20 -0.62 4.79 -11.95
CA ILE A 20 -0.10 4.82 -10.59
C ILE A 20 -1.29 4.74 -9.65
N GLN A 21 -1.30 3.71 -8.80
CA GLN A 21 -2.23 3.57 -7.71
C GLN A 21 -1.57 4.08 -6.44
N TYR A 22 -2.28 4.83 -5.60
CA TYR A 22 -1.73 5.30 -4.35
C TYR A 22 -2.79 5.54 -3.28
N MET A 23 -2.35 5.54 -2.02
CA MET A 23 -3.15 5.97 -0.86
C MET A 23 -2.21 6.56 0.19
N LEU A 24 -2.80 7.27 1.15
CA LEU A 24 -2.11 7.78 2.33
C LEU A 24 -2.89 7.37 3.57
N LEU A 25 -2.20 6.73 4.50
CA LEU A 25 -2.72 6.39 5.81
C LEU A 25 -2.06 7.26 6.88
N ASP A 26 -2.79 7.54 7.95
CA ASP A 26 -2.18 8.05 9.18
C ASP A 26 -1.51 6.92 9.99
N ASP A 27 -1.08 7.24 11.21
CA ASP A 27 -0.48 6.29 12.13
C ASP A 27 -1.49 5.32 12.78
N GLN A 28 -2.78 5.65 12.73
CA GLN A 28 -3.92 4.83 13.15
C GLN A 28 -4.49 3.98 12.01
N LEU A 29 -3.86 4.01 10.83
CA LEU A 29 -4.31 3.31 9.62
C LEU A 29 -5.65 3.83 9.07
N GLU A 30 -6.02 5.07 9.36
CA GLU A 30 -7.14 5.76 8.73
C GLU A 30 -6.71 6.43 7.42
N TYR A 31 -7.64 6.55 6.47
CA TYR A 31 -7.34 7.16 5.18
C TYR A 31 -7.26 8.68 5.30
N LEU A 32 -6.06 9.22 5.10
CA LEU A 32 -5.86 10.64 4.82
C LEU A 32 -6.06 10.94 3.33
N ILE A 33 -5.68 9.99 2.47
CA ILE A 33 -6.04 9.98 1.04
C ILE A 33 -6.58 8.60 0.73
N TYR A 34 -7.88 8.53 0.41
CA TYR A 34 -8.52 7.30 -0.06
C TYR A 34 -7.79 6.72 -1.29
N PRO A 35 -7.81 5.40 -1.49
CA PRO A 35 -7.16 4.76 -2.63
C PRO A 35 -7.59 5.38 -3.97
N LYS A 36 -6.61 5.84 -4.73
CA LYS A 36 -6.80 6.46 -6.06
C LYS A 36 -5.96 5.77 -7.11
N GLU A 37 -6.43 5.84 -8.35
CA GLU A 37 -5.69 5.43 -9.54
C GLU A 37 -5.61 6.62 -10.49
N ILE A 38 -4.40 6.91 -11.00
CA ILE A 38 -4.19 7.94 -12.02
C ILE A 38 -3.54 7.35 -13.26
N GLU A 39 -4.04 7.73 -14.43
CA GLU A 39 -3.38 7.42 -15.70
C GLU A 39 -2.12 8.26 -15.87
N VAL A 40 -1.05 7.63 -16.35
CA VAL A 40 0.26 8.26 -16.48
C VAL A 40 0.44 8.74 -17.91
N ILE A 41 0.42 10.07 -18.06
CA ILE A 41 0.67 10.77 -19.32
C ILE A 41 2.11 11.30 -19.31
N ASN A 42 2.54 11.85 -18.17
CA ASN A 42 3.90 12.32 -17.95
C ASN A 42 4.39 11.87 -16.57
N LEU A 43 5.13 10.76 -16.57
CA LEU A 43 5.65 10.12 -15.36
C LEU A 43 6.25 11.09 -14.33
N LYS A 44 7.02 12.10 -14.77
CA LYS A 44 7.63 13.07 -13.87
C LYS A 44 6.56 13.94 -13.22
N LYS A 45 5.74 14.62 -14.04
CA LYS A 45 4.68 15.52 -13.55
C LYS A 45 3.68 14.77 -12.67
N ASP A 46 3.26 13.58 -13.08
CA ASP A 46 2.26 12.78 -12.38
C ASP A 46 2.74 12.32 -11.00
N ILE A 47 4.01 11.90 -10.88
CA ILE A 47 4.59 11.58 -9.56
C ILE A 47 4.72 12.84 -8.69
N TYR A 48 5.19 13.97 -9.23
CA TYR A 48 5.29 15.20 -8.43
C TYR A 48 3.92 15.66 -7.94
N LYS A 49 2.86 15.50 -8.75
CA LYS A 49 1.49 15.78 -8.34
C LYS A 49 1.06 14.91 -7.15
N ILE A 50 1.36 13.61 -7.17
CA ILE A 50 1.08 12.70 -6.04
C ILE A 50 1.81 13.17 -4.77
N PHE A 51 3.12 13.48 -4.86
CA PHE A 51 3.87 13.93 -3.69
C PHE A 51 3.40 15.27 -3.16
N PHE A 52 3.01 16.20 -4.05
CA PHE A 52 2.44 17.49 -3.66
C PHE A 52 1.10 17.30 -2.91
N GLU A 53 0.22 16.43 -3.40
CA GLU A 53 -1.03 16.09 -2.70
C GLU A 53 -0.77 15.50 -1.32
N ILE A 54 0.15 14.53 -1.20
CA ILE A 54 0.54 13.95 0.09
C ILE A 54 1.07 15.02 1.04
N GLU A 55 1.95 15.90 0.56
CA GLU A 55 2.57 16.96 1.37
C GLU A 55 1.57 17.98 1.88
N ASN A 56 0.58 18.34 1.06
CA ASN A 56 -0.50 19.24 1.47
C ASN A 56 -1.38 18.63 2.57
N VAL A 57 -1.55 17.31 2.58
CA VAL A 57 -2.38 16.62 3.57
C VAL A 57 -1.67 16.44 4.91
N ILE A 58 -0.37 16.13 4.91
CA ILE A 58 0.36 15.78 6.15
C ILE A 58 0.92 16.99 6.92
N ALA A 59 0.88 18.20 6.36
CA ALA A 59 1.34 19.43 7.03
C ALA A 59 2.70 19.33 7.77
N ALA A 60 3.71 18.72 7.12
CA ALA A 60 5.07 18.45 7.65
C ALA A 60 5.20 17.36 8.73
N GLU A 61 4.16 16.55 8.96
CA GLU A 61 4.26 15.35 9.79
C GLU A 61 5.20 14.28 9.17
N PRO A 62 5.78 13.39 10.00
CA PRO A 62 6.66 12.34 9.50
C PRO A 62 5.99 11.43 8.48
N LEU A 63 6.63 11.25 7.32
CA LEU A 63 6.13 10.42 6.22
C LEU A 63 7.03 9.20 5.99
N GLU A 64 6.40 8.04 5.77
CA GLU A 64 7.02 6.85 5.21
C GLU A 64 6.40 6.55 3.85
N VAL A 65 7.25 6.27 2.85
CA VAL A 65 6.79 5.97 1.50
C VAL A 65 7.19 4.56 1.12
N TYR A 66 6.18 3.73 0.88
CA TYR A 66 6.33 2.37 0.38
C TYR A 66 5.79 2.28 -1.02
N TYR A 67 6.51 1.58 -1.88
CA TYR A 67 6.10 1.49 -3.28
C TYR A 67 6.38 0.12 -3.87
N LYS A 68 5.58 -0.25 -4.87
CA LYS A 68 5.82 -1.39 -5.76
C LYS A 68 6.07 -0.89 -7.17
N SER A 69 7.28 -1.13 -7.67
CA SER A 69 7.55 -1.21 -9.11
C SER A 69 7.58 -2.68 -9.54
N ILE A 70 7.35 -2.98 -10.81
CA ILE A 70 7.54 -4.34 -11.32
C ILE A 70 9.01 -4.72 -11.18
N THR A 71 9.26 -5.90 -10.61
CA THR A 71 10.58 -6.44 -10.28
C THR A 71 11.31 -6.96 -11.52
N VAL A 72 12.63 -6.90 -11.44
CA VAL A 72 13.67 -7.32 -12.42
C VAL A 72 13.52 -8.77 -12.92
N SER A 73 12.68 -9.59 -12.29
CA SER A 73 12.55 -11.03 -12.54
C SER A 73 11.65 -11.43 -13.72
N TYR A 74 10.90 -10.49 -14.32
CA TYR A 74 10.20 -10.75 -15.59
C TYR A 74 11.11 -10.26 -16.72
N GLY A 75 11.77 -11.18 -17.41
CA GLY A 75 12.92 -11.01 -18.32
C GLY A 75 12.79 -10.07 -19.54
N MET A 76 11.87 -9.11 -19.52
CA MET A 76 11.86 -7.95 -20.41
C MET A 76 11.33 -6.75 -19.62
N HIS A 77 12.24 -5.88 -19.16
CA HIS A 77 11.83 -4.62 -18.56
C HIS A 77 11.05 -3.80 -19.57
N ARG A 78 9.76 -3.53 -19.31
CA ARG A 78 9.17 -2.31 -19.87
C ARG A 78 9.94 -1.13 -19.25
N SER A 79 10.53 -0.31 -20.12
CA SER A 79 11.44 0.78 -19.73
C SER A 79 10.77 1.82 -18.83
N ASP A 80 9.45 1.91 -18.87
CA ASP A 80 8.60 2.76 -18.05
C ASP A 80 8.62 2.41 -16.54
N SER A 81 8.51 1.13 -16.16
CA SER A 81 8.57 0.68 -14.77
C SER A 81 9.94 0.95 -14.14
N LEU A 82 11.01 0.80 -14.93
CA LEU A 82 12.37 1.14 -14.49
C LEU A 82 12.52 2.65 -14.29
N LYS A 83 11.98 3.46 -15.19
CA LYS A 83 11.94 4.92 -15.04
C LYS A 83 11.17 5.33 -13.78
N PHE A 84 10.01 4.72 -13.53
CA PHE A 84 9.23 4.93 -12.29
C PHE A 84 10.07 4.62 -11.05
N HIS A 85 10.69 3.43 -10.99
CA HIS A 85 11.53 3.03 -9.86
C HIS A 85 12.67 4.02 -9.59
N ARG A 86 13.42 4.40 -10.64
CA ARG A 86 14.53 5.34 -10.54
C ARG A 86 14.06 6.72 -10.06
N LEU A 87 12.93 7.20 -10.59
CA LEU A 87 12.38 8.50 -10.23
C LEU A 87 11.89 8.55 -8.78
N ILE A 88 11.12 7.56 -8.33
CA ILE A 88 10.69 7.46 -6.93
C ILE A 88 11.90 7.44 -6.01
N LYS A 89 12.89 6.58 -6.28
CA LYS A 89 14.12 6.50 -5.47
C LYS A 89 14.86 7.84 -5.41
N LYS A 90 14.92 8.58 -6.52
CA LYS A 90 15.52 9.92 -6.58
C LYS A 90 14.76 10.92 -5.71
N ILE A 91 13.43 10.92 -5.76
CA ILE A 91 12.57 11.80 -4.95
C ILE A 91 12.73 11.47 -3.46
N LEU A 92 12.65 10.19 -3.09
CA LEU A 92 12.80 9.77 -1.70
C LEU A 92 14.16 10.14 -1.12
N ARG A 93 15.24 10.01 -1.89
CA ARG A 93 16.59 10.45 -1.48
C ARG A 93 16.64 11.96 -1.24
N ARG A 94 16.12 12.75 -2.18
CA ARG A 94 16.11 14.22 -2.09
C ARG A 94 15.31 14.74 -0.90
N LYS A 95 14.23 14.05 -0.54
CA LYS A 95 13.37 14.42 0.58
C LYS A 95 13.80 13.81 1.92
N GLY A 96 14.95 13.10 1.99
CA GLY A 96 15.38 12.43 3.22
C GLY A 96 14.48 11.25 3.65
N LEU A 97 13.59 10.78 2.78
CA LEU A 97 12.62 9.70 3.03
C LEU A 97 13.20 8.29 2.73
N THR A 98 14.53 8.19 2.60
CA THR A 98 15.21 6.92 2.40
C THR A 98 15.47 6.20 3.72
N LYS A 99 14.70 5.14 4.00
CA LYS A 99 15.07 4.14 5.03
C LYS A 99 15.84 2.96 4.44
N ILE A 100 16.59 2.26 5.31
CA ILE A 100 17.36 1.04 5.01
C ILE A 100 16.50 -0.08 4.38
N ASN A 101 15.18 -0.04 4.56
CA ASN A 101 14.21 -0.96 3.95
C ASN A 101 13.16 -0.25 3.07
N ASN A 102 13.59 0.67 2.20
CA ASN A 102 12.78 1.24 1.10
C ASN A 102 12.43 0.23 -0.01
N ARG A 103 12.36 -1.05 0.35
CA ARG A 103 12.25 -2.15 -0.60
C ARG A 103 10.85 -2.18 -1.19
N THR A 104 10.85 -2.30 -2.51
CA THR A 104 9.76 -2.81 -3.32
C THR A 104 9.05 -3.95 -2.59
N VAL A 105 7.81 -3.76 -2.12
CA VAL A 105 7.08 -4.80 -1.38
C VAL A 105 6.84 -6.01 -2.29
N SER A 106 6.95 -7.24 -1.79
CA SER A 106 6.55 -8.41 -2.56
C SER A 106 5.03 -8.51 -2.55
N LEU A 107 4.40 -8.73 -3.70
CA LEU A 107 2.97 -8.95 -3.73
C LEU A 107 2.65 -10.32 -3.09
N LEU A 108 1.55 -10.37 -2.34
CA LEU A 108 1.04 -11.62 -1.81
C LEU A 108 0.66 -12.58 -2.96
N LYS A 109 0.89 -13.89 -2.77
CA LYS A 109 0.40 -14.90 -3.71
C LYS A 109 -1.13 -15.02 -3.57
N LYS A 110 -1.77 -15.68 -4.55
CA LYS A 110 -3.24 -15.77 -4.68
C LYS A 110 -3.97 -16.09 -3.37
N GLU A 111 -3.54 -17.13 -2.65
CA GLU A 111 -4.19 -17.54 -1.40
C GLU A 111 -4.03 -16.51 -0.27
N GLN A 112 -2.81 -16.01 -0.04
CA GLN A 112 -2.61 -14.96 0.98
C GLN A 112 -3.34 -13.68 0.62
N LEU A 113 -3.41 -13.33 -0.66
CA LEU A 113 -4.15 -12.17 -1.12
C LEU A 113 -5.66 -12.35 -0.93
N LYS A 114 -6.20 -13.55 -1.17
CA LYS A 114 -7.60 -13.89 -0.92
C LYS A 114 -7.94 -13.73 0.57
N LYS A 115 -7.13 -14.34 1.43
CA LYS A 115 -7.25 -14.21 2.90
C LYS A 115 -7.20 -12.74 3.35
N PHE A 116 -6.21 -11.99 2.85
CA PHE A 116 -6.06 -10.58 3.18
C PHE A 116 -7.25 -9.73 2.72
N LYS A 117 -7.79 -9.98 1.52
CA LYS A 117 -9.01 -9.33 1.02
C LYS A 117 -10.24 -9.66 1.87
N ASN A 118 -10.39 -10.91 2.29
CA ASN A 118 -11.47 -11.30 3.20
C ASN A 118 -11.37 -10.54 4.51
N ALA A 119 -10.17 -10.44 5.08
CA ALA A 119 -9.92 -9.72 6.32
C ALA A 119 -10.28 -8.23 6.19
N LEU A 120 -9.81 -7.56 5.13
CA LEU A 120 -10.15 -6.16 4.86
C LEU A 120 -11.66 -5.97 4.75
N TYR A 121 -12.35 -6.85 4.01
CA TYR A 121 -13.79 -6.79 3.84
C TYR A 121 -14.56 -6.93 5.15
N LEU A 122 -14.16 -7.85 6.03
CA LEU A 122 -14.76 -8.03 7.36
C LEU A 122 -14.47 -6.86 8.32
N MET A 123 -13.54 -5.98 7.97
CA MET A 123 -13.21 -4.76 8.73
C MET A 123 -13.73 -3.49 8.01
N ASP A 124 -14.78 -3.65 7.19
CA ASP A 124 -15.44 -2.60 6.42
C ASP A 124 -14.51 -1.78 5.51
N ILE A 125 -13.41 -2.38 5.08
CA ILE A 125 -12.55 -1.82 4.03
C ILE A 125 -13.00 -2.41 2.69
N ASP A 126 -13.74 -1.63 1.90
CA ASP A 126 -14.22 -2.10 0.60
C ASP A 126 -13.04 -2.37 -0.36
N CYS A 127 -12.72 -3.64 -0.52
CA CYS A 127 -11.81 -4.14 -1.54
C CYS A 127 -12.46 -5.17 -2.48
N LYS A 128 -13.77 -5.41 -2.34
CA LYS A 128 -14.51 -6.43 -3.10
C LYS A 128 -15.34 -5.85 -4.24
N ALA A 129 -15.68 -4.57 -4.22
CA ALA A 129 -16.34 -3.94 -5.36
C ALA A 129 -15.50 -4.08 -6.65
N LYS A 130 -16.18 -4.27 -7.79
CA LYS A 130 -15.53 -4.36 -9.11
C LYS A 130 -14.67 -3.11 -9.32
N GLY A 131 -13.38 -3.29 -9.62
CA GLY A 131 -12.42 -2.20 -9.78
C GLY A 131 -11.59 -1.89 -8.53
N ASN A 132 -12.01 -2.29 -7.33
CA ASN A 132 -11.34 -1.95 -6.06
C ASN A 132 -10.33 -2.99 -5.57
N ALA A 133 -10.07 -4.04 -6.36
CA ALA A 133 -9.11 -5.09 -6.00
C ALA A 133 -7.68 -4.55 -5.76
N PHE A 134 -7.35 -3.37 -6.29
CA PHE A 134 -6.07 -2.71 -6.06
C PHE A 134 -5.92 -2.12 -4.66
N ILE A 135 -7.02 -1.85 -3.96
CA ILE A 135 -7.02 -1.35 -2.58
C ILE A 135 -6.28 -2.34 -1.69
N ALA A 136 -6.58 -3.63 -1.80
CA ALA A 136 -5.85 -4.68 -1.09
C ALA A 136 -4.35 -4.67 -1.43
N HIS A 137 -3.97 -4.38 -2.67
CA HIS A 137 -2.55 -4.24 -3.02
C HIS A 137 -1.90 -3.03 -2.36
N LEU A 138 -2.57 -1.89 -2.30
CA LEU A 138 -2.05 -0.71 -1.60
C LEU A 138 -1.91 -0.97 -0.10
N TRP A 139 -2.90 -1.61 0.54
CA TRP A 139 -2.78 -2.05 1.95
C TRP A 139 -1.60 -2.98 2.19
N THR A 140 -1.38 -3.98 1.32
CA THR A 140 -0.20 -4.84 1.44
C THR A 140 1.10 -4.07 1.32
N ILE A 141 1.14 -3.03 0.47
CA ILE A 141 2.32 -2.18 0.29
C ILE A 141 2.53 -1.28 1.51
N GLY A 142 1.49 -0.61 1.99
CA GLY A 142 1.54 0.28 3.15
C GLY A 142 1.97 -0.44 4.43
N LEU A 143 1.50 -1.68 4.62
CA LEU A 143 1.87 -2.51 5.77
C LEU A 143 3.12 -3.35 5.56
N LYS A 144 3.76 -3.29 4.39
CA LYS A 144 4.84 -4.20 3.99
C LYS A 144 4.50 -5.68 4.22
N ALA A 145 3.23 -6.04 4.01
CA ALA A 145 2.72 -7.38 4.30
C ALA A 145 3.35 -8.39 3.33
N THR A 146 4.29 -9.18 3.83
CA THR A 146 4.86 -10.32 3.11
C THR A 146 4.10 -11.61 3.43
N ARG A 147 4.40 -12.72 2.75
CA ARG A 147 3.79 -14.03 3.04
C ARG A 147 3.91 -14.43 4.52
N LYS A 148 5.01 -14.09 5.19
CA LYS A 148 5.26 -14.42 6.59
C LYS A 148 4.56 -13.46 7.57
N GLN A 149 4.23 -12.25 7.11
CA GLN A 149 3.74 -11.15 7.95
C GLN A 149 2.29 -10.79 7.65
N VAL A 150 1.61 -11.53 6.76
CA VAL A 150 0.23 -11.23 6.37
C VAL A 150 -0.71 -11.30 7.57
N ASP A 151 -0.53 -12.28 8.45
CA ASP A 151 -1.37 -12.45 9.63
C ASP A 151 -1.10 -11.36 10.67
N GLU A 152 0.16 -10.95 10.84
CA GLU A 152 0.52 -9.79 11.67
C GLU A 152 -0.06 -8.49 11.12
N ALA A 153 -0.04 -8.31 9.79
CA ALA A 153 -0.64 -7.15 9.14
C ALA A 153 -2.16 -7.11 9.35
N ILE A 154 -2.85 -8.24 9.19
CA ILE A 154 -4.29 -8.36 9.49
C ILE A 154 -4.57 -7.99 10.95
N LYS A 155 -3.82 -8.57 11.88
CA LYS A 155 -3.93 -8.27 13.31
C LYS A 155 -3.71 -6.80 13.62
N LYS A 156 -2.76 -6.15 12.94
CA LYS A 156 -2.47 -4.73 13.11
C LYS A 156 -3.66 -3.87 12.67
N ILE A 157 -4.24 -4.15 11.50
CA ILE A 157 -5.44 -3.43 11.02
C ILE A 157 -6.59 -3.62 11.98
N TRP A 158 -6.84 -4.87 12.40
CA TRP A 158 -7.91 -5.21 13.32
C TRP A 158 -7.76 -4.42 14.63
N LYS A 159 -6.57 -4.43 15.23
CA LYS A 159 -6.30 -3.62 16.43
C LYS A 159 -6.56 -2.13 16.22
N SER A 160 -6.13 -1.58 15.09
CA SER A 160 -6.39 -0.18 14.72
C SER A 160 -7.88 0.14 14.70
N ARG A 161 -8.66 -0.65 13.96
CA ARG A 161 -10.09 -0.44 13.75
C ARG A 161 -10.91 -0.46 15.03
N TYR A 162 -10.49 -1.26 16.01
CA TYR A 162 -11.15 -1.36 17.31
C TYR A 162 -10.47 -0.52 18.41
N GLY A 163 -9.49 0.34 18.08
CA GLY A 163 -8.80 1.19 19.07
C GLY A 163 -7.96 0.42 20.10
N ILE A 164 -7.53 -0.81 19.77
CA ILE A 164 -6.89 -1.74 20.71
C ILE A 164 -5.38 -1.52 20.78
N LYS A 165 -4.89 -1.04 21.92
CA LYS A 165 -3.43 -0.91 22.17
C LYS A 165 -2.79 -2.24 22.59
N ARG A 166 -3.40 -2.97 23.51
CA ARG A 166 -2.92 -4.26 24.05
C ARG A 166 -4.04 -5.30 24.01
N LEU A 167 -3.70 -6.55 23.69
CA LEU A 167 -4.65 -7.66 23.74
C LEU A 167 -4.70 -8.21 25.17
N ASN A 168 -5.90 -8.22 25.73
CA ASN A 168 -6.23 -9.05 26.89
C ASN A 168 -6.77 -10.41 26.40
N LYS A 169 -7.17 -11.29 27.33
CA LYS A 169 -7.69 -12.62 27.01
C LYS A 169 -8.94 -12.55 26.11
N GLU A 170 -9.92 -11.74 26.50
CA GLU A 170 -11.18 -11.55 25.77
C GLU A 170 -10.96 -11.04 24.34
N LEU A 171 -10.12 -10.03 24.14
CA LEU A 171 -9.79 -9.50 22.82
C LEU A 171 -9.00 -10.51 21.97
N SER A 172 -8.24 -11.41 22.61
CA SER A 172 -7.55 -12.48 21.91
C SER A 172 -8.53 -13.54 21.40
N GLU A 173 -9.56 -13.85 22.19
CA GLU A 173 -10.67 -14.74 21.79
C GLU A 173 -11.47 -14.12 20.64
N LYS A 174 -11.87 -12.85 20.75
CA LYS A 174 -12.54 -12.11 19.65
C LYS A 174 -11.70 -12.06 18.37
N TYR A 175 -10.39 -11.88 18.50
CA TYR A 175 -9.50 -11.93 17.34
C TYR A 175 -9.44 -13.34 16.72
N ALA A 176 -9.42 -14.39 17.55
CA ALA A 176 -9.43 -15.77 17.07
C ALA A 176 -10.73 -16.11 16.34
N GLU A 177 -11.88 -15.67 16.85
CA GLU A 177 -13.19 -15.77 16.19
C GLU A 177 -13.17 -15.07 14.83
N PHE A 178 -12.79 -13.80 14.79
CA PHE A 178 -12.61 -13.05 13.54
C PHE A 178 -11.71 -13.79 12.55
N TYR A 179 -10.56 -14.30 13.03
CA TYR A 179 -9.56 -14.93 12.18
C TYR A 179 -10.01 -16.29 11.63
N SER A 180 -10.91 -16.99 12.32
CA SER A 180 -11.49 -18.26 11.84
C SER A 180 -12.42 -18.08 10.62
N LEU A 181 -12.86 -16.85 10.35
CA LEU A 181 -13.74 -16.51 9.21
C LEU A 181 -12.98 -16.19 7.90
N LEU A 182 -11.64 -16.21 7.92
CA LEU A 182 -10.78 -15.71 6.82
C LEU A 182 -10.41 -16.76 5.77
#